data_AF-A0A7W8KEW1-F1
#
_entry.id   AF-A0A7W8KEW1-F1
#
_cell.length_a   1.000
_cell.length_b   1.000
_cell.length_c   1.000
_cell.angle_alpha   90.00
_cell.angle_beta   90.00
_cell.angle_gamma   90.00
#
_symmetry.space_group_name_H-M   'P 1'
#
loop_
_entity.id
_entity.type
_entity.pdbx_description
1 polymer ?
#
loop_
_entity_poly.entity_id
_entity_poly.type
_entity_poly.pdbx_seq_one_letter_code
_entity_poly.pdbx_strand_id
1 'polypeptide(L)'
;MPAPRTDPSTTSVWVTDRLPLTHRVAGHYRDVWALHAAGLSDGEVADLLHRAPPEVRVAVRSVYRALALDPADGPLRREQAARLYRVMCAECSDRRDHVN
;
A
#
# COMPACT_ATOMS: atom_id res chain seq x y z
N MET A 1 -24.92 20.11 -13.39
CA MET A 1 -23.54 19.58 -13.50
C MET A 1 -23.59 18.09 -13.19
N PRO A 2 -23.47 17.19 -14.19
CA PRO A 2 -23.43 15.75 -13.91
C PRO A 2 -22.08 15.38 -13.27
N ALA A 3 -22.11 14.50 -12.26
CA ALA A 3 -20.92 14.02 -11.57
C ALA A 3 -19.95 13.32 -12.54
N PRO A 4 -18.62 13.49 -12.38
CA PRO A 4 -17.65 12.80 -13.22
C PRO A 4 -17.86 11.29 -13.06
N ARG A 5 -18.25 10.62 -14.15
CA ARG A 5 -18.32 9.16 -14.21
C ARG A 5 -16.89 8.65 -14.08
N THR A 6 -16.57 8.08 -12.93
CA THR A 6 -15.31 7.38 -12.69
C THR A 6 -15.30 6.16 -13.61
N ASP A 7 -14.66 6.31 -14.77
CA ASP A 7 -14.53 5.24 -15.74
C ASP A 7 -13.62 4.15 -15.12
N PRO A 8 -14.11 2.92 -14.91
CA PRO A 8 -13.34 1.84 -14.28
C PRO A 8 -12.08 1.49 -15.09
N SER A 9 -12.09 1.78 -16.40
CA SER A 9 -10.95 1.61 -17.31
C SER A 9 -9.78 2.51 -16.93
N THR A 10 -10.06 3.69 -16.36
CA THR A 10 -9.03 4.61 -15.88
C THR A 10 -8.32 3.97 -14.69
N THR A 11 -9.07 3.41 -13.73
CA THR A 11 -8.51 2.73 -12.55
C THR A 11 -7.58 1.58 -12.93
N SER A 12 -7.87 0.84 -14.00
CA SER A 12 -7.03 -0.26 -14.47
C SER A 12 -5.66 0.20 -15.02
N VAL A 13 -5.60 1.29 -15.79
CA VAL A 13 -4.34 1.77 -16.40
C VAL A 13 -3.38 2.38 -15.36
N TRP A 14 -3.91 3.10 -14.34
CA TRP A 14 -3.08 3.65 -13.26
C TRP A 14 -2.41 2.59 -12.39
N VAL A 15 -3.09 1.45 -12.22
CA VAL A 15 -2.53 0.29 -11.51
C VAL A 15 -1.40 -0.34 -12.32
N THR A 16 -1.55 -0.47 -13.64
CA THR A 16 -0.53 -1.10 -14.52
C THR A 16 0.76 -0.30 -14.62
N ASP A 17 0.68 1.02 -14.73
CA ASP A 17 1.89 1.85 -14.93
C ASP A 17 2.72 2.02 -13.64
N ARG A 18 2.04 2.01 -12.48
CA ARG A 18 2.69 2.14 -11.17
C ARG A 18 3.07 0.82 -10.53
N LEU A 19 2.54 -0.30 -11.00
CA LEU A 19 2.81 -1.64 -10.50
C LEU A 19 4.31 -1.92 -10.27
N PRO A 20 5.26 -1.56 -11.16
CA PRO A 20 6.69 -1.78 -10.90
C PRO A 20 7.23 -0.98 -9.71
N LEU A 21 6.82 0.29 -9.59
CA LEU A 21 7.22 1.17 -8.51
C LEU A 21 6.54 0.78 -7.19
N THR A 22 5.26 0.41 -7.26
CA THR A 22 4.50 -0.16 -6.15
C THR A 22 5.16 -1.45 -5.66
N HIS A 23 5.51 -2.40 -6.54
CA HIS A 23 6.22 -3.63 -6.18
C HIS A 23 7.57 -3.35 -5.50
N ARG A 24 8.37 -2.41 -6.03
CA ARG A 24 9.68 -2.06 -5.45
C ARG A 24 9.54 -1.47 -4.05
N VAL A 25 8.65 -0.48 -3.88
CA VAL A 25 8.44 0.21 -2.61
C VAL A 25 7.74 -0.71 -1.60
N ALA A 26 6.76 -1.49 -2.04
CA ALA A 26 6.10 -2.52 -1.25
C ALA A 26 7.05 -3.62 -0.78
N GLY A 27 8.00 -4.03 -1.62
CA GLY A 27 9.01 -5.01 -1.25
C GLY A 27 9.96 -4.46 -0.20
N HIS A 28 10.43 -3.22 -0.39
CA HIS A 28 11.39 -2.59 0.53
C HIS A 28 10.79 -2.23 1.89
N TYR A 29 9.52 -1.81 1.93
CA TYR A 29 8.80 -1.44 3.15
C TYR A 29 7.68 -2.43 3.51
N ARG A 30 7.86 -3.71 3.15
CA ARG A 30 6.82 -4.73 3.30
C ARG A 30 6.30 -4.83 4.72
N ASP A 31 7.20 -4.90 5.69
CA ASP A 31 6.83 -5.10 7.11
C ASP A 31 6.13 -3.86 7.68
N VAL A 32 6.61 -2.66 7.33
CA VAL A 32 5.94 -1.39 7.69
C VAL A 32 4.52 -1.35 7.11
N TRP A 33 4.36 -1.70 5.84
CA TRP A 33 3.05 -1.68 5.20
C TRP A 33 2.12 -2.76 5.76
N ALA A 34 2.62 -3.96 6.04
CA ALA A 34 1.85 -5.04 6.64
C ALA A 34 1.28 -4.65 8.01
N LEU A 35 2.11 -4.08 8.88
CA LEU A 35 1.70 -3.66 10.22
C LEU A 35 0.73 -2.47 10.15
N HIS A 36 0.99 -1.50 9.28
CA HIS A 36 0.08 -0.37 9.08
C HIS A 36 -1.25 -0.81 8.43
N ALA A 37 -1.24 -1.84 7.58
CA ALA A 37 -2.45 -2.45 7.01
C ALA A 37 -3.25 -3.24 8.05
N ALA A 38 -2.61 -3.73 9.11
CA ALA A 38 -3.24 -4.36 10.26
C ALA A 38 -3.83 -3.33 11.25
N GLY A 39 -3.69 -2.04 10.97
CA GLY A 39 -4.29 -0.96 11.77
C GLY A 39 -3.39 -0.39 12.88
N LEU A 40 -2.12 -0.81 12.94
CA LEU A 40 -1.17 -0.28 13.90
C LEU A 40 -0.79 1.17 13.55
N SER A 41 -0.58 1.97 14.59
CA SER A 41 -0.06 3.33 14.49
C SER A 41 1.44 3.37 14.18
N ASP A 42 1.93 4.50 13.66
CA ASP A 42 3.36 4.69 13.37
C ASP A 42 4.26 4.41 14.58
N GLY A 43 3.77 4.71 15.80
CA GLY A 43 4.48 4.43 17.05
C GLY A 43 4.59 2.94 17.34
N GLU A 44 3.47 2.21 17.28
CA GLU A 44 3.45 0.76 17.49
C GLU A 44 4.29 0.02 16.43
N VAL A 45 4.27 0.50 15.17
CA VAL A 45 5.12 -0.03 14.10
C VAL A 45 6.60 0.24 14.38
N ALA A 46 6.94 1.43 14.89
CA ALA A 46 8.32 1.77 15.26
C ALA A 46 8.85 0.88 16.38
N ASP A 47 8.02 0.66 17.40
CA ASP A 47 8.36 -0.20 18.54
C ASP A 47 8.56 -1.66 18.11
N LEU A 48 7.66 -2.20 17.28
CA LEU A 48 7.73 -3.59 16.80
C LEU A 48 8.89 -3.85 15.84
N LEU A 49 9.24 -2.86 15.00
CA LEU A 49 10.35 -3.00 14.06
C LEU A 49 11.69 -2.59 14.65
N HIS A 50 11.73 -2.13 15.91
CA HIS A 50 12.89 -1.52 16.55
C HIS A 50 13.51 -0.40 15.69
N ARG A 51 12.64 0.46 15.14
CA ARG A 51 12.98 1.56 14.23
C ARG A 51 12.67 2.90 14.86
N ALA A 52 13.34 3.96 14.42
CA ALA A 52 13.00 5.30 14.85
C ALA A 52 11.63 5.71 14.27
N PRO A 53 10.72 6.32 15.06
CA PRO A 53 9.45 6.88 14.56
C PRO A 53 9.54 7.77 13.30
N PRO A 54 10.59 8.60 13.09
CA PRO A 54 10.74 9.31 11.81
C PRO A 54 10.99 8.38 10.61
N GLU A 55 11.70 7.27 10.77
CA GLU A 55 11.94 6.31 9.68
C GLU A 55 10.64 5.64 9.25
N VAL A 56 9.81 5.24 10.22
CA VAL A 56 8.49 4.65 9.93
C VAL A 56 7.59 5.63 9.19
N ARG A 57 7.55 6.90 9.61
CA ARG A 57 6.78 7.94 8.91
C ARG A 57 7.23 8.14 7.45
N VAL A 58 8.53 8.10 7.19
CA VAL A 58 9.08 8.18 5.83
C VAL A 58 8.69 6.95 5.00
N ALA A 59 8.76 5.76 5.59
CA ALA A 59 8.36 4.52 4.94
C ALA A 59 6.87 4.52 4.59
N VAL A 60 6.00 4.88 5.54
CA VAL A 60 4.54 5.00 5.32
C VAL A 60 4.25 6.03 4.22
N ARG A 61 4.84 7.22 4.26
CA ARG A 61 4.69 8.21 3.19
C ARG A 61 5.14 7.69 1.83
N SER A 62 6.23 6.93 1.79
CA SER A 62 6.77 6.36 0.55
C SER A 62 5.82 5.33 -0.05
N VAL A 63 5.24 4.45 0.79
CA VAL A 63 4.22 3.48 0.38
C VAL A 63 2.97 4.21 -0.14
N TYR A 64 2.45 5.20 0.59
CA TYR A 64 1.26 5.93 0.17
C TYR A 64 1.48 6.69 -1.15
N ARG A 65 2.65 7.33 -1.31
CA ARG A 65 3.02 7.98 -2.56
C ARG A 65 3.12 7.00 -3.72
N ALA A 66 3.69 5.82 -3.50
CA ALA A 66 3.76 4.75 -4.50
C ALA A 66 2.37 4.22 -4.89
N LEU A 67 1.42 4.23 -3.97
CA LEU A 67 0.01 3.89 -4.20
C LEU A 67 -0.81 5.07 -4.71
N ALA A 68 -0.20 6.26 -4.84
CA ALA A 68 -0.88 7.52 -5.14
C ALA A 68 -2.08 7.81 -4.22
N LEU A 69 -1.93 7.46 -2.95
CA LEU A 69 -2.86 7.78 -1.88
C LEU A 69 -2.32 8.98 -1.12
N ASP A 70 -3.18 9.97 -0.87
CA ASP A 70 -2.81 11.07 0.03
C ASP A 70 -3.07 10.62 1.49
N PRO A 71 -2.07 10.64 2.39
CA PRO A 71 -2.29 10.36 3.80
C PRO A 71 -3.22 11.38 4.49
N ALA A 72 -3.46 12.56 3.89
CA ALA A 72 -4.41 13.55 4.39
C ALA A 72 -5.89 13.20 4.12
N ASP A 73 -6.17 12.25 3.21
CA ASP A 73 -7.53 11.81 2.85
C ASP A 73 -8.20 10.91 3.93
N GLY A 74 -7.54 10.68 5.07
CA GLY A 74 -8.15 10.07 6.26
C GLY A 74 -8.32 8.53 6.21
N PRO A 75 -9.24 7.97 7.03
CA PRO A 75 -9.32 6.54 7.31
C PRO A 75 -9.68 5.67 6.09
N LEU A 76 -10.42 6.22 5.12
CA LEU A 76 -10.79 5.53 3.88
C LEU A 76 -9.58 5.08 3.05
N ARG A 77 -8.49 5.86 3.03
CA ARG A 77 -7.28 5.48 2.31
C ARG A 77 -6.44 4.43 3.04
N ARG A 78 -6.50 4.40 4.38
CA ARG A 78 -5.88 3.30 5.16
C ARG A 78 -6.49 1.96 4.79
N GLU A 79 -7.82 1.92 4.66
CA GLU A 79 -8.53 0.72 4.24
C GLU A 79 -8.20 0.34 2.79
N GLN A 80 -8.11 1.32 1.87
CA GLN A 80 -7.66 1.08 0.50
C GLN A 80 -6.23 0.53 0.44
N ALA A 81 -5.29 1.10 1.22
CA ALA A 81 -3.92 0.61 1.31
C ALA A 81 -3.87 -0.82 1.86
N ALA A 82 -4.67 -1.13 2.88
CA ALA A 82 -4.78 -2.48 3.45
C ALA A 82 -5.42 -3.49 2.47
N ARG A 83 -6.37 -3.04 1.65
CA ARG A 83 -6.98 -3.86 0.60
C ARG A 83 -5.97 -4.17 -0.51
N LEU A 84 -5.21 -3.16 -0.96
CA LEU A 84 -4.16 -3.34 -1.96
C LEU A 84 -3.05 -4.28 -1.47
N TYR A 85 -2.65 -4.16 -0.19
CA TYR A 85 -1.71 -5.10 0.41
C TYR A 85 -2.20 -6.55 0.31
N ARG A 86 -3.46 -6.82 0.68
CA ARG A 86 -4.08 -8.14 0.60
C ARG A 86 -4.10 -8.70 -0.82
N VAL A 87 -4.46 -7.88 -1.81
CA VAL A 87 -4.46 -8.28 -3.23
C VAL A 87 -3.05 -8.67 -3.68
N MET A 88 -2.04 -7.85 -3.38
CA MET A 88 -0.68 -8.17 -3.80
C MET A 88 -0.09 -9.37 -3.06
N CYS A 89 -0.47 -9.62 -1.80
CA CYS A 89 -0.08 -10.85 -1.10
C CYS A 89 -0.75 -12.10 -1.69
N ALA A 90 -2.00 -12.00 -2.14
CA ALA A 90 -2.69 -13.10 -2.81
C ALA A 90 -2.06 -13.41 -4.17
N GLU A 91 -1.76 -12.40 -4.99
CA GLU A 91 -1.07 -12.58 -6.27
C GLU A 91 0.35 -13.15 -6.11
N CYS A 92 1.06 -12.79 -5.04
CA CYS A 92 2.36 -13.38 -4.70
C CYS A 92 2.28 -14.84 -4.23
N SER A 93 1.13 -15.28 -3.69
CA SER A 93 0.92 -16.67 -3.27
C SER A 93 0.48 -17.54 -4.45
N ASP A 94 -0.43 -17.05 -5.29
CA ASP A 94 -0.94 -17.78 -6.46
C ASP A 94 0.16 -18.11 -7.50
N ARG A 95 1.12 -17.18 -7.66
CA ARG A 95 2.34 -17.43 -8.45
C ARG A 95 3.30 -18.46 -7.85
N ARG A 96 3.20 -18.73 -6.54
CA ARG A 96 4.05 -19.70 -5.86
C ARG A 96 3.46 -21.11 -5.96
N ASP A 97 2.14 -21.23 -6.04
CA ASP A 97 1.43 -22.50 -6.26
C ASP A 97 1.49 -22.97 -7.73
N HIS A 98 1.61 -22.08 -8.71
CA HIS A 98 1.71 -22.44 -10.13
C HIS A 98 3.11 -22.89 -10.60
N VAL A 99 4.11 -22.91 -9.71
CA VAL A 99 5.50 -23.31 -10.04
C VAL A 99 5.85 -24.69 -9.43
N ASN A 100 4.85 -25.44 -8.96
CA ASN A 100 5.02 -26.82 -8.49
C ASN A 100 4.38 -27.83 -9.44
#